data_AF-A0A0M0KED5-F1
#
_entry.id   AF-A0A0M0KED5-F1
#
_cell.length_a   1.000
_cell.length_b   1.000
_cell.length_c   1.000
_cell.angle_alpha   90.00
_cell.angle_beta   90.00
_cell.angle_gamma   90.00
#
_symmetry.space_group_name_H-M   'P 1'
#
loop_
_entity.id
_entity.type
_entity.pdbx_description
1 polymer ?
#
loop_
_entity_poly.entity_id
_entity_poly.type
_entity_poly.pdbx_seq_one_letter_code
_entity_poly.pdbx_strand_id
1 'polypeptide(L)'
;MNYSKNGQSQNKSVDDSLAAEAASKQVLRFAEEHKVAIQRDPLLMKELLQVDLGERVPPQLYAVIAELFAFIHQVENSDEKTE
;
A
#
# COMPACT_ATOMS: atom_id res chain seq x y z
N MET A 1 -10.77 6.76 -48.38
CA MET A 1 -10.68 5.31 -48.07
C MET A 1 -9.33 5.12 -47.37
N ASN A 2 -9.17 4.83 -46.08
CA ASN A 2 -10.03 4.21 -45.08
C ASN A 2 -9.63 4.68 -43.67
N TYR A 3 -10.63 4.88 -42.80
CA TYR A 3 -10.43 5.08 -41.37
C TYR A 3 -10.21 3.70 -40.71
N SER A 4 -9.05 3.50 -40.08
CA SER A 4 -8.85 2.41 -39.13
C SER A 4 -8.74 3.01 -37.73
N LYS A 5 -9.90 3.20 -37.10
CA LYS A 5 -10.01 2.90 -35.67
C LYS A 5 -10.11 1.39 -35.59
N ASN A 6 -9.31 0.76 -34.74
CA ASN A 6 -9.73 -0.41 -33.98
C ASN A 6 -8.74 -0.72 -32.86
N GLY A 7 -9.19 -0.50 -31.62
CA GLY A 7 -9.24 -1.62 -30.66
C GLY A 7 -8.28 -1.67 -29.48
N GLN A 8 -7.29 -0.79 -29.32
CA GLN A 8 -6.31 -0.93 -28.23
C GLN A 8 -6.65 -0.18 -26.93
N SER A 9 -7.93 -0.17 -26.53
CA SER A 9 -8.33 0.37 -25.22
C SER A 9 -9.57 -0.31 -24.66
N GLN A 10 -9.55 -1.64 -24.58
CA GLN A 10 -10.64 -2.41 -23.93
C GLN A 10 -10.14 -3.58 -23.04
N ASN A 11 -8.82 -3.77 -22.85
CA ASN A 11 -8.29 -4.90 -22.05
C ASN A 11 -7.47 -4.50 -20.82
N LYS A 12 -7.36 -3.22 -20.47
CA LYS A 12 -6.59 -2.79 -19.29
C LYS A 12 -7.38 -2.90 -17.97
N SER A 13 -8.70 -3.04 -18.02
CA SER A 13 -9.57 -2.95 -16.83
C SER A 13 -9.93 -4.31 -16.20
N VAL A 14 -9.83 -5.42 -16.94
CA VAL A 14 -10.26 -6.75 -16.45
C VAL A 14 -9.13 -7.45 -15.68
N ASP A 15 -7.87 -7.26 -16.09
CA ASP A 15 -6.70 -7.88 -15.44
C ASP A 15 -6.43 -7.26 -14.06
N ASP A 16 -6.51 -5.93 -13.96
CA ASP A 16 -6.30 -5.18 -12.73
C ASP A 16 -7.37 -5.51 -11.65
N SER A 17 -8.62 -5.77 -12.04
CA SER A 17 -9.68 -6.12 -11.08
C SER A 17 -9.48 -7.51 -10.47
N LEU A 18 -9.05 -8.49 -11.28
CA LEU A 18 -8.73 -9.84 -10.82
C LEU A 18 -7.53 -9.82 -9.85
N ALA A 19 -6.51 -9.01 -10.12
CA ALA A 19 -5.36 -8.85 -9.24
C ALA A 19 -5.74 -8.22 -7.89
N ALA A 20 -6.60 -7.18 -7.90
CA ALA A 20 -7.09 -6.54 -6.69
C ALA A 20 -7.96 -7.48 -5.83
N GLU A 21 -8.82 -8.30 -6.47
CA GLU A 21 -9.62 -9.31 -5.78
C GLU A 21 -8.75 -10.38 -5.11
N ALA A 22 -7.72 -10.86 -5.79
CA ALA A 22 -6.79 -11.85 -5.24
C ALA A 22 -6.03 -11.30 -4.03
N ALA A 23 -5.53 -10.07 -4.13
CA ALA A 23 -4.84 -9.40 -3.02
C ALA A 23 -5.76 -9.20 -1.80
N SER A 24 -7.00 -8.74 -2.01
CA SER A 24 -7.98 -8.55 -0.95
C SER A 24 -8.29 -9.86 -0.19
N LYS A 25 -8.50 -10.96 -0.93
CA LYS A 25 -8.70 -12.29 -0.32
C LYS A 25 -7.50 -12.74 0.52
N GLN A 26 -6.29 -12.44 0.07
CA GLN A 26 -5.08 -12.74 0.82
C GLN A 26 -5.01 -11.92 2.12
N VAL A 27 -5.26 -10.61 2.06
CA VAL A 27 -5.28 -9.74 3.25
C VAL A 27 -6.30 -10.23 4.28
N LEU A 28 -7.51 -10.58 3.86
CA LEU A 28 -8.56 -11.10 4.75
C LEU A 28 -8.12 -12.39 5.44
N ARG A 29 -7.54 -13.35 4.70
CA ARG A 29 -6.98 -14.57 5.28
C ARG A 29 -5.90 -14.29 6.32
N PHE A 30 -4.95 -13.41 6.02
CA PHE A 30 -3.89 -13.05 6.97
C PHE A 30 -4.46 -12.42 8.23
N ALA A 31 -5.45 -11.53 8.10
CA ALA A 31 -6.09 -10.92 9.26
C ALA A 31 -6.78 -11.95 10.16
N GLU A 32 -7.45 -12.96 9.58
CA GLU A 32 -8.01 -14.08 10.34
C GLU A 32 -6.93 -14.91 11.04
N GLU A 33 -5.87 -15.30 10.32
CA GLU A 33 -4.74 -16.08 10.85
C GLU A 33 -4.05 -15.37 12.02
N HIS A 34 -3.92 -14.05 11.94
CA HIS A 34 -3.27 -13.22 12.97
C HIS A 34 -4.24 -12.55 13.96
N LYS A 35 -5.54 -12.88 13.89
CA LYS A 35 -6.60 -12.29 14.75
C LYS A 35 -6.64 -10.76 14.72
N VAL A 36 -6.33 -10.17 13.58
CA VAL A 36 -6.43 -8.74 13.33
C VAL A 36 -7.89 -8.40 13.00
N ALA A 37 -8.46 -7.41 13.69
CA ALA A 37 -9.84 -6.97 13.45
C ALA A 37 -9.96 -6.27 12.08
N ILE A 38 -10.99 -6.64 11.31
CA ILE A 38 -11.31 -6.01 10.03
C ILE A 38 -12.41 -4.97 10.22
N GLN A 39 -12.09 -3.70 9.93
CA GLN A 39 -13.06 -2.61 9.92
C GLN A 39 -13.40 -2.21 8.50
N ARG A 40 -14.71 -2.13 8.19
CA ARG A 40 -15.21 -1.66 6.90
C ARG A 40 -15.73 -0.24 7.04
N ASP A 41 -14.92 0.71 6.59
CA ASP A 41 -15.29 2.12 6.52
C ASP A 41 -15.13 2.61 5.06
N PRO A 42 -16.23 2.72 4.29
CA PRO A 42 -16.18 3.13 2.89
C PRO A 42 -15.64 4.56 2.69
N LEU A 43 -15.84 5.45 3.67
CA LEU A 43 -15.39 6.83 3.56
C LEU A 43 -13.87 6.90 3.75
N LEU A 44 -13.36 6.26 4.80
CA LEU A 44 -11.91 6.17 5.02
C LEU A 44 -11.21 5.44 3.87
N MET A 45 -11.81 4.36 3.36
CA MET A 45 -11.27 3.63 2.21
C MET A 45 -11.13 4.51 0.97
N LYS A 46 -12.12 5.37 0.70
CA LYS A 46 -12.05 6.30 -0.42
C LYS A 46 -10.87 7.27 -0.30
N GLU A 47 -10.58 7.75 0.91
CA GLU A 47 -9.44 8.64 1.17
C GLU A 47 -8.11 7.89 1.06
N LEU A 48 -8.00 6.69 1.65
CA LEU A 48 -6.78 5.88 1.60
C LEU A 48 -6.43 5.39 0.19
N LEU A 49 -7.42 5.09 -0.65
CA LEU A 49 -7.19 4.69 -2.04
C LEU A 49 -6.64 5.84 -2.91
N GLN A 50 -6.79 7.09 -2.48
CA GLN A 50 -6.19 8.23 -3.16
C GLN A 50 -4.70 8.40 -2.79
N VAL A 51 -4.22 7.73 -1.73
CA VAL A 51 -2.83 7.75 -1.32
C VAL A 51 -2.04 6.81 -2.23
N ASP A 52 -1.12 7.37 -3.00
CA ASP A 52 -0.16 6.57 -3.77
C ASP A 52 0.77 5.85 -2.79
N LEU A 53 0.75 4.52 -2.81
CA LEU A 53 1.58 3.68 -1.95
C LEU A 53 3.07 3.72 -2.36
N GLY A 54 3.39 4.40 -3.47
CA GLY A 54 4.74 4.50 -3.99
C GLY A 54 5.31 3.15 -4.41
N GLU A 55 6.56 3.15 -4.85
CA GLU A 55 7.26 1.91 -5.13
C GLU A 55 7.65 1.19 -3.84
N ARG A 56 7.60 -0.15 -3.87
CA ARG A 56 8.13 -0.95 -2.76
C ARG A 56 9.59 -0.61 -2.58
N VAL A 57 9.95 -0.25 -1.35
CA VAL A 57 11.34 -0.06 -0.97
C VAL A 57 12.12 -1.35 -1.30
N PRO A 58 13.25 -1.26 -2.03
CA PRO A 58 14.09 -2.41 -2.30
C PRO A 58 14.55 -3.09 -1.01
N PRO A 59 14.55 -4.44 -0.91
CA PRO A 59 14.90 -5.15 0.32
C PRO A 59 16.26 -4.76 0.91
N GLN A 60 17.23 -4.44 0.05
CA GLN A 60 18.56 -3.99 0.47
C GLN A 60 18.56 -2.66 1.25
N LEU A 61 17.49 -1.87 1.15
CA LEU A 61 17.35 -0.58 1.86
C LEU A 61 16.59 -0.69 3.18
N TYR A 62 15.99 -1.85 3.50
CA TYR A 62 15.20 -2.00 4.74
C TYR A 62 16.05 -1.76 6.00
N ALA A 63 17.28 -2.26 6.02
CA ALA A 63 18.17 -2.07 7.16
C ALA A 63 18.53 -0.58 7.37
N VAL A 64 18.80 0.14 6.27
CA VAL A 64 19.14 1.58 6.31
C VAL A 64 17.95 2.40 6.79
N ILE A 65 16.74 2.07 6.34
CA ILE A 65 15.51 2.76 6.78
C ILE A 65 15.24 2.49 8.26
N ALA A 66 15.44 1.25 8.73
CA ALA A 66 15.29 0.92 10.14
C ALA A 66 16.27 1.70 11.03
N GLU A 67 17.53 1.84 10.57
CA GLU A 67 18.54 2.66 11.26
C GLU A 67 18.16 4.14 11.27
N LEU A 68 17.66 4.67 10.16
CA LEU A 68 17.16 6.04 10.09
C LEU A 68 16.00 6.29 11.06
N PHE A 69 15.03 5.38 11.15
CA PHE A 69 13.93 5.49 12.10
C PHE A 69 14.40 5.39 13.55
N ALA A 70 15.34 4.50 13.85
CA ALA A 70 15.92 4.40 15.19
C ALA A 70 16.64 5.70 15.58
N PHE A 71 17.35 6.32 14.63
CA PHE A 71 17.99 7.62 14.83
C PHE A 71 16.97 8.74 15.07
N ILE A 72 15.94 8.86 14.22
CA ILE A 72 14.88 9.86 14.40
C ILE A 72 14.23 9.72 15.77
N HIS A 73 13.85 8.50 16.14
CA HIS A 73 13.30 8.21 17.46
C HIS A 73 14.26 8.58 18.59
N GLN A 74 15.55 8.28 18.44
CA GLN A 74 16.54 8.69 19.43
C GLN A 74 16.59 10.21 19.61
N VAL A 75 16.59 10.96 18.50
CA VAL A 75 16.60 12.43 18.50
C VAL A 75 15.35 12.99 19.18
N GLU A 76 14.16 12.49 18.80
CA GLU A 76 12.89 12.89 19.42
C GLU A 76 12.87 12.62 20.93
N ASN A 77 13.39 11.49 21.39
CA ASN A 77 13.43 11.14 22.82
C ASN A 77 14.57 11.80 23.60
N SER A 78 15.62 12.29 22.94
CA SER A 78 16.66 13.07 23.62
C SER A 78 16.17 14.46 24.02
N ASP A 79 15.17 15.01 23.33
CA ASP A 79 14.53 16.27 23.71
C ASP A 79 13.59 16.12 24.93
N GLU A 80 13.16 14.89 25.26
CA GLU A 80 12.27 14.60 26.40
C GLU A 80 12.98 14.45 27.76
N LYS A 81 14.32 14.43 27.82
CA LYS A 81 15.09 14.23 29.06
C LYS A 81 15.73 15.50 29.64
N THR A 82 15.08 16.65 29.46
CA THR A 82 15.53 17.90 30.06
C THR A 82 14.42 18.57 30.88
N GLU A 83 13.90 17.88 31.90
CA GLU A 83 13.27 18.49 33.09
C GLU A 83 13.62 17.69 34.35
#